data_AF-X1K853-F1
#
_entry.id   AF-X1K853-F1
#
_cell.length_a   1.000
_cell.length_b   1.000
_cell.length_c   1.000
_cell.angle_alpha   90.00
_cell.angle_beta   90.00
_cell.angle_gamma   90.00
#
_symmetry.space_group_name_H-M   'P 1'
#
loop_
_entity.id
_entity.type
_entity.pdbx_description
1 polymer ?
#
loop_
_entity_poly.entity_id
_entity_poly.type
_entity_poly.pdbx_seq_one_letter_code
_entity_poly.pdbx_strand_id
1 'polypeptide(L)'
;MFIALIVWGALAIPHTQLELYKQPFFMQGITPLLFLMAVGLAYWAFVGTELGGTLAGEVKYPLTTLPKGFLISVMLVFLVNAWVIGISLGLAPPGILGDPQAPVAAATQYAGAGGFAIAMIALAAAVGMHPPTLNANLGETGRTLYATGREGVIPGWFGRLSSKFKTPVNALIFVAILFFVVIAPNL
;
A
#
# COMPACT_ATOMS: atom_id res chain seq x y z
N MET A 1 -4.94 -7.92 -6.72
CA MET A 1 -3.77 -7.04 -6.94
C MET A 1 -2.58 -7.77 -7.53
N PHE A 2 -1.91 -8.68 -6.81
CA PHE A 2 -0.65 -9.30 -7.29
C PHE A 2 -0.76 -9.97 -8.66
N ILE A 3 -1.83 -10.75 -8.90
CA ILE A 3 -2.06 -11.37 -10.22
C ILE A 3 -2.16 -10.31 -11.32
N ALA A 4 -2.88 -9.21 -11.08
CA ALA A 4 -3.01 -8.13 -12.06
C ALA A 4 -1.66 -7.44 -12.34
N LEU A 5 -0.80 -7.26 -11.32
CA LEU A 5 0.56 -6.75 -11.51
C LEU A 5 1.47 -7.72 -12.27
N ILE A 6 1.32 -9.03 -12.05
CA ILE A 6 2.07 -10.05 -12.80
C ILE A 6 1.63 -10.06 -14.26
N VAL A 7 0.32 -10.05 -14.52
CA VAL A 7 -0.24 -10.00 -15.89
C VAL A 7 0.18 -8.72 -16.58
N TRP A 8 0.08 -7.57 -15.91
CA TRP A 8 0.59 -6.31 -16.44
C TRP A 8 2.08 -6.42 -16.80
N GLY A 9 2.91 -6.92 -15.89
CA GLY A 9 4.34 -7.07 -16.13
C GLY A 9 4.64 -7.93 -17.35
N ALA A 10 3.95 -9.06 -17.50
CA ALA A 10 4.08 -9.93 -18.67
C ALA A 10 3.74 -9.23 -20.00
N LEU A 11 2.74 -8.34 -20.00
CA LEU A 11 2.33 -7.56 -21.17
C LEU A 11 3.28 -6.38 -21.45
N ALA A 12 3.88 -5.83 -20.40
CA ALA A 12 4.77 -4.69 -20.46
C ALA A 12 6.20 -5.05 -20.89
N ILE A 13 6.71 -6.24 -20.49
CA ILE A 13 8.08 -6.70 -20.79
C ILE A 13 8.47 -6.57 -22.28
N PRO A 14 7.62 -6.98 -23.26
CA PRO A 14 7.96 -6.83 -24.68
C PRO A 14 8.18 -5.38 -25.14
N HIS A 15 7.65 -4.41 -24.41
CA HIS A 15 7.75 -2.98 -24.72
C HIS A 15 8.89 -2.29 -23.96
N THR A 16 9.68 -3.05 -23.18
CA THR A 16 10.81 -2.51 -22.43
C THR A 16 11.99 -2.20 -23.35
N GLN A 17 12.57 -1.02 -23.18
CA GLN A 17 13.74 -0.56 -23.93
C GLN A 17 14.98 -0.78 -23.08
N LEU A 18 15.87 -1.67 -23.53
CA LEU A 18 17.06 -2.03 -22.75
C LEU A 18 18.02 -0.85 -22.52
N GLU A 19 17.99 0.15 -23.40
CA GLU A 19 18.78 1.37 -23.27
C GLU A 19 18.43 2.19 -22.02
N LEU A 20 17.19 2.11 -21.53
CA LEU A 20 16.76 2.83 -20.34
C LEU A 20 17.41 2.25 -19.06
N TYR A 21 17.81 0.98 -19.06
CA TYR A 21 18.53 0.37 -17.93
C TYR A 21 20.01 0.80 -17.83
N LYS A 22 20.57 1.40 -18.88
CA LYS A 22 21.96 1.86 -18.88
C LYS A 22 22.14 3.21 -18.20
N GLN A 23 21.04 3.87 -17.82
CA GLN A 23 21.11 5.13 -17.10
C GLN A 23 21.77 4.91 -15.72
N PRO A 24 22.64 5.84 -15.27
CA PRO A 24 23.30 5.70 -13.98
C PRO A 24 22.25 5.65 -12.86
N PHE A 25 22.39 4.66 -11.96
CA PHE A 25 21.48 4.46 -10.83
C PHE A 25 21.34 5.73 -9.96
N PHE A 26 22.45 6.44 -9.77
CA PHE A 26 22.45 7.79 -9.23
C PHE A 26 22.50 8.80 -10.37
N MET A 27 21.35 9.40 -10.68
CA MET A 27 21.31 10.55 -11.59
C MET A 27 22.17 11.69 -11.03
N GLN A 28 22.82 12.43 -11.93
CA GLN A 28 23.53 13.66 -11.54
C GLN A 28 22.56 14.62 -10.85
N GLY A 29 22.93 15.13 -9.67
CA GLY A 29 22.10 16.07 -8.90
C GLY A 29 21.30 15.47 -7.73
N ILE A 30 21.40 14.16 -7.46
CA ILE A 30 20.83 13.59 -6.22
C ILE A 30 21.63 14.11 -5.02
N THR A 31 20.96 14.90 -4.19
CA THR A 31 21.51 15.34 -2.90
C THR A 31 21.26 14.26 -1.83
N PRO A 32 22.07 14.20 -0.75
CA PRO A 32 21.81 13.31 0.37
C PRO A 32 20.40 13.49 0.95
N LEU A 33 19.89 14.73 0.97
CA LEU A 33 18.54 15.02 1.43
C LEU A 33 17.48 14.37 0.51
N LEU A 34 17.62 14.53 -0.81
CA LEU A 34 16.68 13.93 -1.77
C LEU A 34 16.69 12.39 -1.66
N PHE A 35 17.85 11.80 -1.46
CA PHE A 35 17.98 10.36 -1.24
C PHE A 35 17.24 9.92 0.03
N LEU A 36 17.41 10.62 1.15
CA LEU A 36 16.69 10.32 2.40
C LEU A 36 15.17 10.47 2.24
N MET A 37 14.71 11.48 1.51
CA MET A 37 13.29 11.65 1.20
C MET A 37 12.74 10.48 0.38
N ALA A 38 13.49 10.03 -0.65
CA ALA A 38 13.11 8.88 -1.46
C ALA A 38 13.07 7.59 -0.63
N VAL A 39 14.02 7.39 0.28
CA VAL A 39 14.01 6.26 1.23
C VAL A 39 12.79 6.33 2.15
N GLY A 40 12.41 7.51 2.63
CA GLY A 40 11.19 7.70 3.43
C GLY A 40 9.92 7.33 2.67
N LEU A 41 9.81 7.75 1.40
CA LEU A 41 8.70 7.36 0.53
C LEU A 41 8.71 5.85 0.21
N ALA A 42 9.89 5.25 0.03
CA ALA A 42 10.01 3.81 -0.17
C ALA A 42 9.60 3.03 1.08
N TYR A 43 9.95 3.51 2.28
CA TYR A 43 9.51 2.94 3.54
C TYR A 43 7.98 3.00 3.70
N TRP A 44 7.33 4.05 3.21
CA TRP A 44 5.88 4.19 3.22
C TRP A 44 5.16 2.98 2.57
N ALA A 45 5.75 2.35 1.55
CA ALA A 45 5.21 1.16 0.92
C ALA A 45 5.15 -0.08 1.85
N PHE A 46 5.86 -0.06 2.98
CA PHE A 46 5.91 -1.15 3.96
C PHE A 46 5.07 -0.86 5.22
N VAL A 47 4.51 0.35 5.34
CA VAL A 47 3.61 0.71 6.43
C VAL A 47 2.35 -0.16 6.35
N GLY A 48 1.92 -0.69 7.50
CA GLY A 48 0.80 -1.61 7.61
C GLY A 48 1.20 -3.07 7.88
N THR A 49 2.48 -3.42 7.71
CA THR A 49 2.99 -4.76 8.06
C THR A 49 2.94 -5.03 9.57
N GLU A 50 3.08 -3.98 10.37
CA GLU A 50 2.98 -3.97 11.83
C GLU A 50 1.56 -4.23 12.35
N LEU A 51 0.52 -3.91 11.56
CA LEU A 51 -0.88 -4.05 11.97
C LEU A 51 -1.26 -5.51 12.25
N GLY A 52 -0.54 -6.46 11.66
CA GLY A 52 -0.74 -7.90 11.90
C GLY A 52 -0.56 -8.31 13.37
N GLY A 53 0.25 -7.57 14.15
CA GLY A 53 0.43 -7.82 15.58
C GLY A 53 -0.83 -7.58 16.41
N THR A 54 -1.69 -6.66 15.99
CA THR A 54 -2.94 -6.33 16.71
C THR A 54 -3.98 -7.46 16.62
N LEU A 55 -3.80 -8.37 15.67
CA LEU A 55 -4.60 -9.56 15.45
C LEU A 55 -4.03 -10.80 16.14
N ALA A 56 -2.97 -10.67 16.96
CA ALA A 56 -2.31 -11.82 17.59
C ALA A 56 -3.26 -12.74 18.38
N GLY A 57 -4.29 -12.17 19.02
CA GLY A 57 -5.32 -12.92 19.74
C GLY A 57 -6.24 -13.78 18.86
N GLU A 58 -6.30 -13.50 17.56
CA GLU A 58 -7.11 -14.22 16.57
C GLU A 58 -6.29 -15.22 15.74
N VAL A 59 -4.95 -15.20 15.89
CA VAL A 59 -4.02 -16.04 15.12
C VAL A 59 -3.76 -17.37 15.82
N LYS A 60 -3.88 -18.48 15.08
CA LYS A 60 -3.48 -19.81 15.54
C LYS A 60 -1.96 -19.89 15.70
N TYR A 61 -1.49 -20.23 16.91
CA TYR A 61 -0.07 -20.28 17.28
C TYR A 61 0.68 -18.95 17.03
N PRO A 62 0.35 -17.87 17.76
CA PRO A 62 0.86 -16.53 17.46
C PRO A 62 2.39 -16.44 17.49
N LEU A 63 3.04 -17.16 18.41
CA LEU A 63 4.50 -17.13 18.58
C LEU A 63 5.30 -17.67 17.37
N THR A 64 4.69 -18.50 16.53
CA THR A 64 5.35 -19.07 15.34
C THR A 64 4.77 -18.53 14.05
N THR A 65 3.47 -18.24 14.02
CA THR A 65 2.78 -17.77 12.82
C THR A 65 3.05 -16.29 12.56
N LEU A 66 3.05 -15.43 13.59
CA LEU A 66 3.25 -13.99 13.40
C LEU A 66 4.65 -13.64 12.86
N PRO A 67 5.77 -14.17 13.43
CA PRO A 67 7.10 -13.82 12.91
C PRO A 67 7.28 -14.26 11.45
N LYS A 68 6.79 -15.44 11.09
CA LYS A 68 6.83 -15.95 9.71
C LYS A 68 5.96 -15.11 8.79
N GLY A 69 4.73 -14.78 9.22
CA GLY A 69 3.80 -13.94 8.46
C GLY A 69 4.39 -12.56 8.17
N PHE A 70 5.03 -11.94 9.15
CA PHE A 70 5.71 -10.66 8.99
C PHE A 70 6.88 -10.73 8.00
N LEU A 71 7.73 -11.74 8.12
CA LEU A 71 8.86 -11.89 7.19
C LEU A 71 8.37 -12.14 5.75
N ILE A 72 7.36 -13.00 5.58
CA ILE A 72 6.78 -13.31 4.27
C ILE A 72 6.13 -12.05 3.67
N SER A 73 5.38 -11.27 4.46
CA SER A 73 4.72 -10.06 3.97
C SER A 73 5.74 -9.02 3.51
N VAL A 74 6.78 -8.75 4.31
CA VAL A 74 7.86 -7.81 3.96
C VAL A 74 8.56 -8.25 2.68
N MET A 75 8.92 -9.53 2.56
CA MET A 75 9.58 -10.05 1.36
C MET A 75 8.68 -9.97 0.13
N LEU A 76 7.39 -10.27 0.26
CA LEU A 76 6.44 -10.15 -0.86
C LEU A 76 6.28 -8.70 -1.32
N VAL A 77 6.13 -7.76 -0.38
CA VAL A 77 6.03 -6.33 -0.69
C VAL A 77 7.31 -5.87 -1.40
N PHE A 78 8.48 -6.24 -0.89
CA PHE A 78 9.76 -5.91 -1.51
C PHE A 78 9.86 -6.44 -2.95
N LEU A 79 9.60 -7.73 -3.17
CA LEU A 79 9.71 -8.36 -4.49
C LEU A 79 8.74 -7.75 -5.51
N VAL A 80 7.50 -7.47 -5.10
CA VAL A 80 6.50 -6.87 -5.98
C VAL A 80 6.85 -5.43 -6.33
N ASN A 81 7.32 -4.64 -5.37
CA ASN A 81 7.77 -3.27 -5.63
C ASN A 81 9.00 -3.27 -6.55
N ALA A 82 9.99 -4.12 -6.28
CA ALA A 82 11.17 -4.26 -7.13
C ALA A 82 10.81 -4.67 -8.56
N TRP A 83 9.84 -5.58 -8.72
CA TRP A 83 9.31 -6.00 -10.01
C TRP A 83 8.64 -4.85 -10.77
N VAL A 84 7.72 -4.12 -10.12
CA VAL A 84 7.00 -3.00 -10.76
C VAL A 84 7.95 -1.88 -11.14
N ILE A 85 8.86 -1.50 -10.23
CA ILE A 85 9.86 -0.46 -10.49
C ILE A 85 10.79 -0.90 -11.63
N GLY A 86 11.30 -2.13 -11.59
CA GLY A 86 12.21 -2.68 -12.59
C GLY A 86 11.60 -2.68 -14.00
N ILE A 87 10.35 -3.06 -14.15
CA ILE A 87 9.66 -2.98 -15.45
C ILE A 87 9.42 -1.52 -15.84
N SER A 88 8.93 -0.68 -14.93
CA SER A 88 8.60 0.72 -15.23
C SER A 88 9.80 1.53 -15.72
N LEU A 89 10.99 1.29 -15.15
CA LEU A 89 12.25 1.90 -15.61
C LEU A 89 12.60 1.53 -17.05
N GLY A 90 12.22 0.34 -17.51
CA GLY A 90 12.40 -0.09 -18.89
C GLY A 90 11.31 0.43 -19.84
N LEU A 91 10.19 0.96 -19.34
CA LEU A 91 9.09 1.42 -20.18
C LEU A 91 9.24 2.87 -20.62
N ALA A 92 9.72 3.74 -19.74
CA ALA A 92 9.75 5.17 -20.02
C ALA A 92 10.93 5.88 -19.31
N PRO A 93 11.42 7.02 -19.85
CA PRO A 93 12.45 7.80 -19.21
C PRO A 93 11.95 8.47 -17.91
N PRO A 94 12.86 8.88 -17.00
CA PRO A 94 12.50 9.46 -15.70
C PRO A 94 11.51 10.63 -15.75
N GLY A 95 11.55 11.44 -16.81
CA GLY A 95 10.62 12.57 -16.98
C GLY A 95 9.15 12.16 -17.11
N ILE A 96 8.86 10.97 -17.66
CA ILE A 96 7.49 10.43 -17.77
C ILE A 96 7.08 9.74 -16.46
N LEU A 97 8.03 9.04 -15.82
CA LEU A 97 7.81 8.40 -14.52
C LEU A 97 7.61 9.39 -13.37
N GLY A 98 7.89 10.67 -13.58
CA GLY A 98 7.65 11.75 -12.61
C GLY A 98 6.20 12.21 -12.50
N ASP A 99 5.26 11.63 -13.27
CA ASP A 99 3.83 11.94 -13.12
C ASP A 99 3.36 11.63 -11.68
N PRO A 100 2.85 12.62 -10.93
CA PRO A 100 2.51 12.45 -9.53
C PRO A 100 1.22 11.65 -9.29
N GLN A 101 0.39 11.43 -10.31
CA GLN A 101 -0.91 10.78 -10.18
C GLN A 101 -0.86 9.30 -10.55
N ALA A 102 -0.25 8.96 -11.69
CA ALA A 102 -0.26 7.59 -12.20
C ALA A 102 1.00 7.21 -12.99
N PRO A 103 2.19 7.20 -12.35
CA PRO A 103 3.48 7.06 -13.05
C PRO A 103 3.62 5.75 -13.81
N VAL A 104 3.13 4.64 -13.26
CA VAL A 104 3.19 3.31 -13.90
C VAL A 104 2.26 3.24 -15.12
N ALA A 105 1.08 3.88 -15.04
CA ALA A 105 0.14 3.94 -16.16
C ALA A 105 0.68 4.85 -17.28
N ALA A 106 1.24 6.01 -16.92
CA ALA A 106 1.89 6.92 -17.86
C ALA A 106 3.06 6.25 -18.58
N ALA A 107 3.91 5.51 -17.87
CA ALA A 107 5.01 4.75 -18.47
C ALA A 107 4.51 3.63 -19.40
N THR A 108 3.45 2.91 -19.00
CA THR A 108 2.82 1.86 -19.81
C THR A 108 2.21 2.43 -21.09
N GLN A 109 1.60 3.61 -21.02
CA GLN A 109 1.06 4.32 -22.17
C GLN A 109 2.17 4.82 -23.09
N TYR A 110 3.24 5.40 -22.53
CA TYR A 110 4.40 5.86 -23.29
C TYR A 110 5.07 4.72 -24.07
N ALA A 111 5.23 3.56 -23.44
CA ALA A 111 5.80 2.37 -24.07
C ALA A 111 4.88 1.71 -25.11
N GLY A 112 3.62 2.13 -25.21
CA GLY A 112 2.65 1.60 -26.15
C GLY A 112 2.11 0.21 -25.79
N ALA A 113 2.18 -0.21 -24.52
CA ALA A 113 1.84 -1.57 -24.08
C ALA A 113 0.34 -1.95 -24.15
N GLY A 114 -0.48 -1.21 -24.89
CA GLY A 114 -1.89 -1.49 -25.14
C GLY A 114 -2.83 -1.20 -23.96
N GLY A 115 -4.11 -0.97 -24.26
CA GLY A 115 -5.13 -0.62 -23.25
C GLY A 115 -5.37 -1.70 -22.19
N PHE A 116 -5.12 -2.98 -22.52
CA PHE A 116 -5.30 -4.08 -21.58
C PHE A 116 -4.24 -4.07 -20.46
N ALA A 117 -2.98 -3.72 -20.77
CA ALA A 117 -1.94 -3.58 -19.75
C ALA A 117 -2.28 -2.43 -18.77
N ILE A 118 -2.75 -1.30 -19.30
CA ILE A 118 -3.21 -0.16 -18.49
C ILE A 118 -4.39 -0.57 -17.59
N ALA A 119 -5.36 -1.33 -18.13
CA ALA A 119 -6.49 -1.83 -17.36
C ALA A 119 -6.06 -2.76 -16.21
N MET A 120 -5.00 -3.56 -16.40
CA MET A 120 -4.47 -4.42 -15.33
C MET A 120 -3.81 -3.62 -14.19
N ILE A 121 -3.11 -2.52 -14.49
CA ILE A 121 -2.61 -1.60 -13.45
C ILE A 121 -3.79 -0.96 -12.72
N ALA A 122 -4.78 -0.45 -13.46
CA ALA A 122 -5.95 0.19 -12.86
C ALA A 122 -6.70 -0.78 -11.93
N LEU A 123 -6.86 -2.04 -12.34
CA LEU A 123 -7.43 -3.09 -11.51
C LEU A 123 -6.58 -3.37 -10.27
N ALA A 124 -5.26 -3.42 -10.43
CA ALA A 124 -4.34 -3.61 -9.31
C ALA A 124 -4.46 -2.47 -8.28
N ALA A 125 -4.51 -1.22 -8.74
CA ALA A 125 -4.68 -0.05 -7.89
C ALA A 125 -6.05 -0.04 -7.19
N ALA A 126 -7.13 -0.26 -7.94
CA ALA A 126 -8.50 -0.23 -7.41
C ALA A 126 -8.74 -1.31 -6.34
N VAL A 127 -8.26 -2.54 -6.56
CA VAL A 127 -8.49 -3.67 -5.64
C VAL A 127 -7.42 -3.71 -4.54
N GLY A 128 -6.20 -3.26 -4.84
CA GLY A 128 -5.05 -3.40 -3.96
C GLY A 128 -4.86 -2.27 -2.98
N MET A 129 -5.18 -1.03 -3.38
CA MET A 129 -4.80 0.14 -2.60
C MET A 129 -5.87 0.53 -1.57
N HIS A 130 -7.10 0.80 -1.99
CA HIS A 130 -8.10 1.40 -1.09
C HIS A 130 -8.79 0.38 -0.18
N PRO A 131 -9.40 -0.71 -0.70
CA PRO A 131 -10.25 -1.57 0.13
C PRO A 131 -9.48 -2.32 1.24
N PRO A 132 -8.32 -2.96 0.97
CA PRO A 132 -7.56 -3.67 2.01
C PRO A 132 -7.02 -2.72 3.08
N THR A 133 -6.51 -1.55 2.67
CA THR A 133 -5.95 -0.54 3.58
C THR A 133 -7.02 0.02 4.50
N LEU A 134 -8.18 0.41 3.96
CA LEU A 134 -9.30 0.89 4.76
C LEU A 134 -9.78 -0.17 5.76
N ASN A 135 -9.91 -1.42 5.31
CA ASN A 135 -10.32 -2.52 6.18
C ASN A 135 -9.31 -2.76 7.34
N ALA A 136 -8.01 -2.76 7.05
CA ALA A 136 -6.98 -2.94 8.05
C ALA A 136 -6.96 -1.81 9.08
N ASN A 137 -7.00 -0.55 8.62
CA ASN A 137 -6.98 0.63 9.49
C ASN A 137 -8.25 0.73 10.36
N LEU A 138 -9.44 0.50 9.78
CA LEU A 138 -10.69 0.49 10.55
C LEU A 138 -10.70 -0.59 11.64
N GLY A 139 -10.17 -1.77 11.32
CA GLY A 139 -10.08 -2.90 12.26
C GLY A 139 -9.12 -2.63 13.41
N GLU A 140 -7.91 -2.16 13.11
CA GLU A 140 -6.90 -1.86 14.13
C GLU A 140 -7.32 -0.68 15.00
N THR A 141 -7.60 0.47 14.39
CA THR A 141 -7.85 1.71 15.12
C THR A 141 -9.13 1.61 15.94
N GLY A 142 -10.15 0.91 15.43
CA GLY A 142 -11.39 0.64 16.18
C GLY A 142 -11.15 -0.19 17.45
N ARG A 143 -10.22 -1.16 17.41
CA ARG A 143 -9.86 -1.98 18.58
C ARG A 143 -8.99 -1.22 19.57
N THR A 144 -8.07 -0.40 19.08
CA THR A 144 -7.22 0.46 19.91
C THR A 144 -8.06 1.50 20.66
N LEU A 145 -9.03 2.13 20.00
CA LEU A 145 -10.01 3.02 20.64
C LEU A 145 -10.90 2.29 21.66
N TYR A 146 -11.32 1.07 21.37
CA TYR A 146 -12.09 0.27 22.31
C TYR A 146 -11.31 -0.05 23.58
N ALA A 147 -10.05 -0.49 23.45
CA ALA A 147 -9.18 -0.82 24.58
C ALA A 147 -8.94 0.40 25.47
N THR A 148 -8.54 1.52 24.87
CA THR A 148 -8.29 2.78 25.60
C THR A 148 -9.56 3.37 26.21
N GLY A 149 -10.71 3.22 25.56
CA GLY A 149 -12.01 3.64 26.10
C GLY A 149 -12.49 2.78 27.26
N ARG A 150 -12.14 1.49 27.27
CA ARG A 150 -12.41 0.58 28.40
C ARG A 150 -11.50 0.86 29.60
N GLU A 151 -10.27 1.29 29.36
CA GLU A 151 -9.31 1.71 30.39
C GLU A 151 -9.62 3.11 30.97
N GLY A 152 -10.58 3.84 30.40
CA GLY A 152 -10.99 5.15 30.87
C GLY A 152 -10.07 6.30 30.46
N VAL A 153 -9.12 6.04 29.54
CA VAL A 153 -8.20 7.06 29.00
C VAL A 153 -8.96 8.04 28.10
N ILE A 154 -9.95 7.54 27.36
CA ILE A 154 -10.83 8.32 26.49
C ILE A 154 -12.30 8.09 26.91
N PRO A 155 -13.27 8.86 26.38
CA PRO A 155 -14.67 8.72 26.78
C PRO A 155 -15.15 7.28 26.71
N GLY A 156 -15.78 6.79 27.79
CA GLY A 156 -16.24 5.40 27.90
C GLY A 156 -17.27 4.96 26.86
N TRP A 157 -17.73 5.87 26.00
CA TRP A 157 -18.51 5.57 24.80
C TRP A 157 -17.76 4.68 23.79
N PHE A 158 -16.44 4.86 23.66
CA PHE A 158 -15.58 4.03 22.80
C PHE A 158 -15.37 2.62 23.34
N GLY A 159 -15.42 2.44 24.66
CA GLY A 159 -15.30 1.15 25.35
C GLY A 159 -16.55 0.26 25.29
N ARG A 160 -17.56 0.60 24.48
CA ARG A 160 -18.81 -0.17 24.37
C ARG A 160 -18.81 -1.10 23.15
N LEU A 161 -19.22 -2.36 23.35
CA LEU A 161 -19.41 -3.33 22.27
C LEU A 161 -20.88 -3.43 21.86
N SER A 162 -21.12 -3.67 20.57
CA SER A 162 -22.44 -4.03 20.06
C SER A 162 -22.88 -5.40 20.60
N SER A 163 -24.11 -5.50 21.08
CA SER A 163 -24.68 -6.75 21.61
C SER A 163 -24.81 -7.84 20.55
N LYS A 164 -25.10 -7.46 19.30
CA LYS A 164 -25.31 -8.34 18.14
C LYS A 164 -24.00 -8.81 17.50
N PHE A 165 -23.09 -7.88 17.23
CA PHE A 165 -21.87 -8.15 16.46
C PHE A 165 -20.63 -8.35 17.32
N LYS A 166 -20.70 -8.04 18.62
CA LYS A 166 -19.56 -8.07 19.56
C LYS A 166 -18.37 -7.23 19.08
N THR A 167 -18.63 -6.21 18.26
CA THR A 167 -17.64 -5.26 17.73
C THR A 167 -17.88 -3.85 18.26
N PRO A 168 -16.84 -2.99 18.36
CA PRO A 168 -16.96 -1.62 18.85
C PRO A 168 -17.50 -0.68 17.76
N VAL A 169 -18.77 -0.86 17.38
CA VAL A 169 -19.41 -0.11 16.25
C VAL A 169 -19.25 1.41 16.39
N ASN A 170 -19.33 1.94 17.61
CA ASN A 170 -19.15 3.37 17.90
C ASN A 170 -17.76 3.87 17.46
N ALA A 171 -16.71 3.11 17.81
CA ALA A 171 -15.35 3.45 17.43
C ALA A 171 -15.16 3.34 15.91
N LEU A 172 -15.72 2.30 15.27
CA LEU A 172 -15.65 2.15 13.81
C LEU A 172 -16.33 3.31 13.08
N ILE A 173 -17.53 3.73 13.50
CA ILE A 173 -18.26 4.85 12.89
C ILE A 173 -17.46 6.15 13.05
N PHE A 174 -16.92 6.40 14.24
CA PHE A 174 -16.11 7.59 14.50
C PHE A 174 -14.88 7.65 13.59
N VAL A 175 -14.14 6.53 13.48
CA VAL A 175 -12.96 6.44 12.61
C VAL A 175 -13.36 6.61 11.15
N ALA A 176 -14.45 5.97 10.69
CA ALA A 176 -14.94 6.12 9.33
C ALA A 176 -15.34 7.56 8.99
N ILE A 177 -16.01 8.28 9.91
CA ILE A 177 -16.33 9.70 9.74
C ILE A 177 -15.06 10.53 9.66
N LEU A 178 -14.08 10.29 10.53
CA LEU A 178 -12.80 11.00 10.48
C LEU A 178 -12.07 10.79 9.16
N PHE A 179 -11.97 9.54 8.68
CA PHE A 179 -11.40 9.25 7.36
C PHE A 179 -12.16 9.99 6.26
N PHE A 180 -13.49 9.97 6.28
CA PHE A 180 -14.29 10.67 5.29
C PHE A 180 -14.06 12.18 5.33
N VAL A 181 -14.03 12.81 6.51
CA VAL A 181 -13.79 14.26 6.65
C VAL A 181 -12.40 14.67 6.18
N VAL A 182 -11.38 13.82 6.39
CA VAL A 182 -10.01 14.10 5.93
C VAL A 182 -9.86 13.89 4.42
N ILE A 183 -10.56 12.90 3.86
CA ILE A 183 -10.46 12.55 2.44
C ILE A 183 -11.37 13.43 1.57
N ALA A 184 -12.57 13.81 2.05
CA ALA A 184 -13.56 14.56 1.29
C ALA A 184 -13.06 15.88 0.68
N PRO A 185 -12.16 16.67 1.31
CA PRO A 185 -11.58 17.85 0.70
C PRO A 185 -10.66 17.58 -0.50
N ASN A 186 -10.22 16.32 -0.68
CA ASN A 186 -9.26 15.89 -1.70
C ASN A 186 -9.89 14.95 -2.76
N LEU A 187 -11.22 14.78 -2.74
CA LEU A 187 -12.02 14.06 -3.75
C LEU A 187 -12.56 15.02 -4.79
#